data_AF-A0AAD6V8Q2-F1
#
_entry.id   AF-A0AAD6V8Q2-F1
#
_cell.length_a   1.000
_cell.length_b   1.000
_cell.length_c   1.000
_cell.angle_alpha   90.00
_cell.angle_beta   90.00
_cell.angle_gamma   90.00
#
_symmetry.space_group_name_H-M   'P 1'
#
loop_
_entity.id
_entity.type
_entity.pdbx_description
1 polymer ?
#
loop_
_entity_poly.entity_id
_entity_poly.type
_entity_poly.pdbx_seq_one_letter_code
_entity_poly.pdbx_strand_id
1 'polypeptide(L)'
;MFFTQLLTALYVFAAVRANPLLGNSSAVVPSPDLVPIGPIGNVAAVQIATGNTFIFYQNSTGEIVLRRVTAPFLSGGTDKAEDFAVPASEVLPYTPIVAITANTAATYTGIRLYFFSRENVLSEYTWAPSPVGWIGGPSCTSCLTAQGIVVKDGSQVLYALANPAFNQFRVGFVSAGQPGTISEAENLGGGWGVAPWP
;
A
#
# COMPACT_ATOMS: atom_id res chain seq x y z
N MET A 1 9.50 15.80 84.76
CA MET A 1 10.85 16.25 85.17
C MET A 1 11.59 14.99 85.61
N PHE A 2 12.61 14.46 84.96
CA PHE A 2 13.73 15.09 84.25
C PHE A 2 14.44 14.10 83.28
N PHE A 3 15.08 14.68 82.26
CA PHE A 3 16.23 14.26 81.44
C PHE A 3 16.12 13.25 80.27
N THR A 4 16.38 13.85 79.10
CA THR A 4 16.76 13.41 77.75
C THR A 4 17.98 12.48 77.71
N GLN A 5 18.04 11.54 76.75
CA GLN A 5 19.23 11.31 75.90
C GLN A 5 18.85 10.71 74.52
N LEU A 6 19.54 11.23 73.51
CA LEU A 6 19.50 10.89 72.09
C LEU A 6 20.44 9.70 71.83
N LEU A 7 20.09 8.74 70.97
CA LEU A 7 21.06 7.78 70.41
C LEU A 7 20.72 7.43 68.95
N THR A 8 21.60 7.88 68.08
CA THR A 8 21.80 7.42 66.69
C THR A 8 22.53 6.07 66.70
N ALA A 9 22.11 5.12 65.85
CA ALA A 9 22.95 3.97 65.50
C ALA A 9 22.64 3.44 64.09
N LEU A 10 23.68 3.54 63.26
CA LEU A 10 23.97 2.87 61.99
C LEU A 10 23.33 1.48 61.81
N TYR A 11 22.72 1.26 60.64
CA TYR A 11 22.60 -0.08 60.05
C TYR A 11 23.67 -0.25 58.97
N VAL A 12 24.59 -1.18 59.21
CA VAL A 12 25.57 -1.67 58.25
C VAL A 12 24.90 -2.74 57.39
N PHE A 13 24.90 -2.56 56.06
CA PHE A 13 24.44 -3.56 55.10
C PHE A 13 25.48 -4.69 54.99
N ALA A 14 25.07 -5.91 55.33
CA ALA A 14 25.83 -7.11 55.00
C ALA A 14 25.56 -7.52 53.54
N ALA A 15 26.63 -7.68 52.78
CA ALA A 15 26.60 -8.06 51.36
C ALA A 15 26.17 -9.52 51.17
N VAL A 16 25.15 -9.75 50.34
CA VAL A 16 24.86 -11.06 49.74
C VAL A 16 25.53 -11.10 48.37
N ARG A 17 26.42 -12.08 48.17
CA ARG A 17 27.08 -12.35 46.89
C ARG A 17 26.06 -12.93 45.91
N ALA A 18 25.70 -12.18 44.87
CA ALA A 18 25.03 -12.72 43.70
C ALA A 18 26.09 -13.37 42.79
N ASN A 19 25.93 -14.67 42.51
CA ASN A 19 26.60 -15.34 41.40
C ASN A 19 26.19 -14.64 40.09
N PRO A 20 27.11 -14.15 39.24
CA PRO A 20 26.75 -13.78 37.89
C PRO A 20 26.53 -15.07 37.10
N LEU A 21 25.28 -15.51 36.98
CA LEU A 21 24.89 -16.34 35.85
C LEU A 21 25.06 -15.46 34.61
N LEU A 22 26.24 -15.55 33.99
CA LEU A 22 26.53 -15.03 32.65
C LEU A 22 25.73 -15.85 31.63
N GLY A 23 24.40 -15.70 31.66
CA GLY A 23 23.56 -15.93 30.50
C GLY A 23 23.58 -14.64 29.71
N ASN A 24 24.60 -14.45 28.87
CA ASN A 24 24.56 -13.46 27.82
C ASN A 24 23.50 -13.94 26.82
N SER A 25 22.22 -13.74 27.16
CA SER A 25 21.15 -13.76 26.18
C SER A 25 21.38 -12.53 25.32
N SER A 26 22.32 -12.65 24.38
CA SER A 26 22.28 -11.86 23.18
C SER A 26 20.91 -12.16 22.59
N ALA A 27 19.93 -11.30 22.88
CA ALA A 27 18.70 -11.30 22.13
C ALA A 27 19.15 -11.27 20.67
N VAL A 28 18.95 -12.37 19.96
CA VAL A 28 19.16 -12.39 18.52
C VAL A 28 18.14 -11.41 18.00
N VAL A 29 18.56 -10.17 17.78
CA VAL A 29 17.78 -9.21 17.01
C VAL A 29 17.66 -9.89 15.65
N PRO A 30 16.45 -10.29 15.23
CA PRO A 30 16.30 -10.90 13.92
C PRO A 30 16.90 -9.91 12.91
N SER A 31 17.83 -10.41 12.08
CA SER A 31 18.33 -9.61 10.96
C SER A 31 17.12 -9.12 10.18
N PRO A 32 17.06 -7.82 9.80
CA PRO A 32 15.99 -7.36 8.93
C PRO A 32 15.98 -8.24 7.68
N ASP A 33 14.80 -8.74 7.32
CA ASP A 33 14.60 -9.39 6.04
C ASP A 33 14.60 -8.27 4.98
N LEU A 34 15.65 -8.23 4.16
CA LEU A 34 15.87 -7.16 3.19
C LEU A 34 15.47 -7.66 1.81
N VAL A 35 14.35 -7.15 1.31
CA VAL A 35 13.89 -7.38 -0.06
C VAL A 35 14.33 -6.20 -0.93
N PRO A 36 15.31 -6.35 -1.83
CA PRO A 36 15.75 -5.26 -2.69
C PRO A 36 14.64 -4.90 -3.69
N ILE A 37 14.31 -3.61 -3.75
CA ILE A 37 13.41 -3.02 -4.75
C ILE A 37 14.06 -1.77 -5.34
N GLY A 38 13.75 -1.47 -6.61
CA GLY A 38 14.25 -0.29 -7.31
C GLY A 38 13.12 0.63 -7.81
N PRO A 39 12.29 1.20 -6.92
CA PRO A 39 11.17 2.03 -7.32
C PRO A 39 11.64 3.39 -7.86
N ILE A 40 11.00 3.86 -8.92
CA ILE A 40 11.11 5.24 -9.41
C ILE A 40 9.80 5.98 -9.10
N GLY A 41 9.78 6.73 -8.00
CA GLY A 41 8.61 7.51 -7.58
C GLY A 41 7.72 6.77 -6.57
N ASN A 42 6.40 6.89 -6.75
CA ASN A 42 5.42 6.50 -5.73
C ASN A 42 5.27 4.99 -5.62
N VAL A 43 4.98 4.54 -4.39
CA VAL A 43 4.71 3.14 -4.07
C VAL A 43 3.29 3.04 -3.51
N ALA A 44 2.54 2.04 -3.95
CA ALA A 44 1.22 1.72 -3.41
C ALA A 44 1.26 0.31 -2.80
N ALA A 45 0.44 0.06 -1.80
CA ALA A 45 0.29 -1.29 -1.25
C ALA A 45 -1.15 -1.57 -0.86
N VAL A 46 -1.57 -2.82 -1.05
CA VAL A 46 -2.86 -3.33 -0.59
C VAL A 46 -2.65 -4.67 0.10
N GLN A 47 -3.42 -4.91 1.14
CA GLN A 47 -3.52 -6.22 1.78
C GLN A 47 -4.88 -6.82 1.48
N ILE A 48 -4.89 -8.08 1.04
CA ILE A 48 -6.13 -8.83 0.84
C ILE A 48 -6.47 -9.64 2.10
N ALA A 49 -7.73 -10.06 2.24
CA ALA A 49 -8.24 -10.74 3.45
C ALA A 49 -7.46 -12.02 3.85
N THR A 50 -6.79 -12.68 2.89
CA THR A 50 -5.92 -13.84 3.17
C THR A 50 -4.56 -13.47 3.78
N GLY A 51 -4.32 -12.18 4.07
CA GLY A 51 -3.10 -11.67 4.67
C GLY A 51 -1.95 -11.44 3.69
N ASN A 52 -2.16 -11.68 2.39
CA ASN A 52 -1.17 -11.33 1.37
C ASN A 52 -1.16 -9.82 1.13
N THR A 53 0.03 -9.22 1.12
CA THR A 53 0.24 -7.83 0.74
C THR A 53 0.86 -7.76 -0.64
N PHE A 54 0.30 -6.89 -1.48
CA PHE A 54 0.78 -6.59 -2.82
C PHE A 54 1.31 -5.17 -2.81
N ILE A 55 2.58 -5.01 -3.16
CA ILE A 55 3.30 -3.73 -3.18
C ILE A 55 3.56 -3.41 -4.65
N PHE A 56 3.07 -2.28 -5.12
CA PHE A 56 3.17 -1.81 -6.49
C PHE A 56 4.12 -0.63 -6.58
N TYR A 57 4.98 -0.64 -7.58
CA TYR A 57 5.86 0.49 -7.89
C TYR A 57 6.25 0.49 -9.36
N GLN A 58 6.65 1.64 -9.87
CA GLN A 58 7.29 1.72 -11.17
C GLN A 58 8.76 1.35 -11.03
N ASN A 59 9.27 0.42 -11.84
CA ASN A 59 10.70 0.05 -11.84
C ASN A 59 11.50 0.97 -12.80
N SER A 60 12.82 0.81 -12.84
CA SER A 60 13.70 1.63 -13.69
C SER A 60 13.48 1.47 -15.20
N THR A 61 12.82 0.40 -15.65
CA THR A 61 12.43 0.21 -17.06
C THR A 61 11.11 0.91 -17.40
N GLY A 62 10.43 1.46 -16.40
CA GLY A 62 9.19 2.23 -16.54
C GLY A 62 7.91 1.39 -16.40
N GLU A 63 8.03 0.09 -16.14
CA GLU A 63 6.90 -0.82 -15.92
C GLU A 63 6.34 -0.63 -14.51
N ILE A 64 5.03 -0.84 -14.32
CA ILE A 64 4.50 -1.05 -12.97
C ILE A 64 4.59 -2.54 -12.66
N VAL A 65 5.37 -2.85 -11.66
CA VAL A 65 5.58 -4.20 -11.16
C VAL A 65 4.95 -4.35 -9.79
N LEU A 66 4.74 -5.60 -9.39
CA LEU A 66 4.24 -5.95 -8.07
C LEU A 66 5.21 -6.89 -7.36
N ARG A 67 5.29 -6.71 -6.03
CA ARG A 67 5.89 -7.65 -5.10
C ARG A 67 4.82 -8.17 -4.16
N ARG A 68 4.79 -9.47 -3.93
CA ARG A 68 3.85 -10.09 -2.99
C ARG A 68 4.60 -10.55 -1.74
N VAL A 69 4.13 -10.09 -0.59
CA VAL A 69 4.59 -10.54 0.72
C VAL A 69 3.48 -11.33 1.38
N THR A 70 3.82 -12.52 1.86
CA THR A 70 2.90 -13.38 2.60
C THR A 70 3.13 -13.20 4.10
N ALA A 71 2.05 -13.17 4.89
CA ALA A 71 2.10 -13.05 6.36
C ALA A 71 2.99 -11.90 6.86
N PRO A 72 2.79 -10.64 6.40
CA PRO A 72 3.70 -9.51 6.65
C PRO A 72 3.83 -9.10 8.13
N PHE A 73 2.92 -9.56 8.98
CA PHE A 73 2.92 -9.26 10.43
C PHE A 73 3.40 -10.44 11.28
N LEU A 74 3.78 -11.56 10.66
CA LEU A 74 4.23 -12.77 11.36
C LEU A 74 5.69 -13.08 11.01
N SER A 75 6.43 -13.62 11.97
CA SER A 75 7.76 -14.18 11.71
C SER A 75 7.66 -15.34 10.73
N GLY A 76 8.48 -15.34 9.68
CA GLY A 76 8.47 -16.39 8.65
C GLY A 76 7.55 -16.10 7.44
N GLY A 77 7.12 -14.85 7.27
CA GLY A 77 6.58 -14.39 6.00
C GLY A 77 7.55 -14.68 4.85
N THR A 78 7.00 -15.00 3.67
CA THR A 78 7.81 -15.19 2.45
C THR A 78 7.51 -14.07 1.47
N ASP A 79 8.57 -13.52 0.88
CA ASP A 79 8.44 -12.75 -0.35
C ASP A 79 8.20 -13.70 -1.53
N LYS A 80 7.50 -13.18 -2.53
CA LYS A 80 7.38 -13.81 -3.84
C LYS A 80 8.04 -12.88 -4.86
N ALA A 81 8.55 -13.53 -5.91
CA ALA A 81 9.20 -12.86 -7.02
C ALA A 81 8.34 -11.73 -7.59
N GLU A 82 9.04 -10.75 -8.19
CA GLU A 82 8.41 -9.67 -8.93
C GLU A 82 7.54 -10.23 -10.05
N ASP A 83 6.36 -9.65 -10.21
CA ASP A 83 5.48 -9.94 -11.34
C ASP A 83 5.06 -8.62 -12.01
N PHE A 84 4.71 -8.71 -13.29
CA PHE A 84 4.36 -7.55 -14.09
C PHE A 84 2.87 -7.25 -13.96
N ALA A 85 2.55 -5.98 -13.67
CA ALA A 85 1.17 -5.51 -13.66
C ALA A 85 0.86 -4.70 -14.93
N VAL A 86 1.74 -3.75 -15.28
CA VAL A 86 1.51 -2.82 -16.40
C VAL A 86 2.78 -2.66 -17.23
N PRO A 87 2.70 -2.81 -18.57
CA PRO A 87 3.86 -2.64 -19.44
C PRO A 87 4.31 -1.19 -19.50
N ALA A 88 5.63 -0.96 -19.61
CA ALA A 88 6.20 0.39 -19.66
C ALA A 88 5.61 1.26 -20.76
N SER A 89 5.17 0.67 -21.88
CA SER A 89 4.57 1.37 -23.02
C SER A 89 3.32 2.18 -22.67
N GLU A 90 2.65 1.84 -21.57
CA GLU A 90 1.39 2.46 -21.15
C GLU A 90 1.55 3.39 -19.94
N VAL A 91 2.71 3.40 -19.29
CA VAL A 91 2.90 4.08 -18.01
C VAL A 91 3.70 5.38 -18.21
N LEU A 92 3.19 6.47 -17.65
CA LEU A 92 3.95 7.72 -17.58
C LEU A 92 5.15 7.56 -16.62
N PRO A 93 6.37 8.03 -16.97
CA PRO A 93 7.48 8.03 -16.03
C PRO A 93 7.16 8.83 -14.75
N TYR A 94 7.49 8.27 -13.58
CA TYR A 94 7.21 8.84 -12.25
C TYR A 94 5.72 9.10 -12.00
N THR A 95 4.86 8.28 -12.60
CA THR A 95 3.41 8.38 -12.41
C THR A 95 3.04 8.10 -10.95
N PRO A 96 2.07 8.84 -10.36
CA PRO A 96 1.50 8.40 -9.10
C PRO A 96 0.76 7.09 -9.30
N ILE A 97 0.84 6.22 -8.29
CA ILE A 97 0.22 4.89 -8.29
C ILE A 97 -0.65 4.79 -7.04
N VAL A 98 -1.86 4.28 -7.20
CA VAL A 98 -2.71 3.88 -6.06
C VAL A 98 -3.35 2.53 -6.35
N ALA A 99 -3.50 1.71 -5.32
CA ALA A 99 -4.16 0.42 -5.42
C ALA A 99 -5.22 0.29 -4.33
N ILE A 100 -6.31 -0.41 -4.66
CA ILE A 100 -7.38 -0.77 -3.73
C ILE A 100 -7.78 -2.22 -3.93
N THR A 101 -8.32 -2.84 -2.89
CA THR A 101 -8.98 -4.13 -3.01
C THR A 101 -10.41 -3.95 -3.48
N ALA A 102 -10.83 -4.74 -4.47
CA ALA A 102 -12.19 -4.90 -4.90
C ALA A 102 -12.85 -6.06 -4.13
N ASN A 103 -13.99 -5.78 -3.50
CA ASN A 103 -14.73 -6.75 -2.70
C ASN A 103 -16.24 -6.53 -2.88
N THR A 104 -17.01 -7.61 -2.80
CA THR A 104 -18.42 -7.57 -2.37
C THR A 104 -18.49 -7.95 -0.89
N ALA A 105 -19.63 -7.75 -0.24
CA ALA A 105 -19.82 -8.01 1.20
C ALA A 105 -19.31 -9.38 1.69
N ALA A 106 -19.24 -10.39 0.82
CA ALA A 106 -18.77 -11.73 1.18
C ALA A 106 -17.51 -12.18 0.42
N THR A 107 -17.11 -11.50 -0.65
CA THR A 107 -16.16 -12.07 -1.62
C THR A 107 -15.15 -11.05 -2.08
N TYR A 108 -13.87 -11.38 -1.91
CA TYR A 108 -12.78 -10.69 -2.58
C TYR A 108 -12.87 -10.92 -4.10
N THR A 109 -12.97 -9.85 -4.86
CA THR A 109 -13.13 -9.90 -6.32
C THR A 109 -11.86 -9.52 -7.07
N GLY A 110 -10.91 -8.84 -6.42
CA GLY A 110 -9.65 -8.52 -7.07
C GLY A 110 -8.89 -7.33 -6.49
N ILE A 111 -7.88 -6.87 -7.23
CA ILE A 111 -7.17 -5.62 -6.97
C ILE A 111 -7.45 -4.68 -8.13
N ARG A 112 -7.60 -3.39 -7.82
CA ARG A 112 -7.69 -2.32 -8.80
C ARG A 112 -6.48 -1.44 -8.62
N LEU A 113 -5.74 -1.22 -9.70
CA LEU A 113 -4.53 -0.42 -9.75
C LEU A 113 -4.80 0.78 -10.66
N TYR A 114 -4.56 1.99 -10.17
CA TYR A 114 -4.74 3.23 -10.92
C TYR A 114 -3.43 4.00 -11.02
N PHE A 115 -3.23 4.63 -12.18
CA PHE A 115 -2.05 5.41 -12.52
C PHE A 115 -2.37 6.37 -13.67
N PHE A 116 -1.45 7.27 -13.99
CA PHE A 116 -1.54 8.09 -15.20
C PHE A 116 -0.74 7.45 -16.35
N SER A 117 -1.38 7.29 -17.51
CA SER A 117 -0.72 6.80 -18.72
C SER A 117 0.17 7.85 -19.37
N ARG A 118 0.97 7.43 -20.36
CA ARG A 118 1.83 8.34 -21.14
C ARG A 118 1.09 9.46 -21.83
N GLU A 119 -0.19 9.25 -22.15
CA GLU A 119 -1.09 10.23 -22.75
C GLU A 119 -1.75 11.15 -21.71
N ASN A 120 -1.28 11.12 -20.45
CA ASN A 120 -1.91 11.79 -19.32
C ASN A 120 -3.39 11.39 -19.15
N VAL A 121 -3.70 10.11 -19.35
CA VAL A 121 -5.05 9.57 -19.09
C VAL A 121 -5.05 8.84 -17.75
N LEU A 122 -6.12 9.04 -16.97
CA LEU A 122 -6.37 8.24 -15.77
C LEU A 122 -6.71 6.80 -16.18
N SER A 123 -5.80 5.88 -15.85
CA SER A 123 -5.84 4.50 -16.33
C SER A 123 -6.01 3.51 -15.19
N GLU A 124 -6.60 2.36 -15.52
CA GLU A 124 -6.86 1.26 -14.61
C GLU A 124 -6.33 -0.07 -15.16
N TYR A 125 -5.72 -0.84 -14.27
CA TYR A 125 -5.51 -2.27 -14.42
C TYR A 125 -6.22 -3.01 -13.29
N THR A 126 -6.86 -4.12 -13.64
CA THR A 126 -7.62 -4.94 -12.70
C THR A 126 -7.02 -6.32 -12.65
N TRP A 127 -6.80 -6.83 -11.44
CA TRP A 127 -6.43 -8.23 -11.23
C TRP A 127 -7.62 -8.98 -10.69
N ALA A 128 -7.95 -10.12 -11.29
CA ALA A 128 -8.99 -11.01 -10.80
C ALA A 128 -8.38 -12.37 -10.42
N PRO A 129 -8.93 -13.06 -9.41
CA PRO A 129 -8.53 -14.43 -9.08
C PRO A 129 -9.12 -15.47 -10.06
N SER A 130 -10.09 -15.10 -10.89
CA SER A 130 -10.71 -15.99 -11.88
C SER A 130 -11.35 -15.20 -13.03
N PRO A 131 -10.90 -15.36 -14.30
CA PRO A 131 -9.61 -15.96 -14.65
C PRO A 131 -8.45 -15.22 -13.98
N VAL A 132 -7.39 -15.94 -13.63
CA VAL A 132 -6.22 -15.32 -12.98
C VAL A 132 -5.50 -14.44 -13.98
N GLY A 133 -5.33 -13.17 -13.66
CA GLY A 133 -4.49 -12.28 -14.45
C GLY A 133 -4.85 -10.82 -14.32
N TRP A 134 -3.97 -10.00 -14.88
CA TRP A 134 -4.18 -8.57 -15.06
C TRP A 134 -4.91 -8.31 -16.38
N ILE A 135 -5.93 -7.44 -16.31
CA ILE A 135 -6.70 -6.95 -17.45
C ILE A 135 -6.74 -5.44 -17.34
N GLY A 136 -6.35 -4.75 -18.41
CA GLY A 136 -6.28 -3.29 -18.44
C GLY A 136 -5.89 -2.76 -19.81
N GLY A 137 -5.44 -1.51 -19.81
CA GLY A 137 -4.92 -0.83 -20.98
C GLY A 137 -5.99 -0.32 -21.95
N PRO A 138 -5.58 0.24 -23.10
CA PRO A 138 -6.47 0.94 -24.04
C PRO A 138 -7.59 0.06 -24.63
N SER A 139 -7.41 -1.26 -24.65
CA SER A 139 -8.40 -2.20 -25.17
C SER A 139 -9.44 -2.64 -24.14
N CYS A 140 -9.23 -2.35 -22.85
CA CYS A 140 -10.18 -2.71 -21.79
C CYS A 140 -11.36 -1.73 -21.76
N THR A 141 -12.41 -2.05 -22.52
CA THR A 141 -13.62 -1.21 -22.64
C THR A 141 -14.44 -1.09 -21.35
N SER A 142 -14.25 -2.00 -20.40
CA SER A 142 -14.90 -1.98 -19.09
C SER A 142 -14.06 -1.29 -18.00
N CYS A 143 -12.80 -0.96 -18.29
CA CYS A 143 -11.89 -0.31 -17.35
C CYS A 143 -12.07 1.21 -17.36
N LEU A 144 -11.62 1.88 -16.29
CA LEU A 144 -11.63 3.34 -16.18
C LEU A 144 -10.89 4.01 -17.34
N THR A 145 -9.82 3.39 -17.85
CA THR A 145 -9.03 3.85 -19.00
C THR A 145 -9.92 4.21 -20.20
N ALA A 146 -10.99 3.44 -20.45
CA ALA A 146 -11.88 3.66 -21.58
C ALA A 146 -12.68 4.97 -21.50
N GLN A 147 -12.74 5.61 -20.33
CA GLN A 147 -13.38 6.92 -20.17
C GLN A 147 -12.56 8.06 -20.77
N GLY A 148 -11.28 7.84 -21.10
CA GLY A 148 -10.44 8.87 -21.73
C GLY A 148 -10.26 10.13 -20.88
N ILE A 149 -10.31 9.98 -19.55
CA ILE A 149 -10.23 11.12 -18.62
C ILE A 149 -8.80 11.66 -18.62
N VAL A 150 -8.64 12.86 -19.19
CA VAL A 150 -7.35 13.54 -19.26
C VAL A 150 -7.06 14.24 -17.93
N VAL A 151 -5.92 13.89 -17.33
CA VAL A 151 -5.43 14.48 -16.09
C VAL A 151 -4.53 15.67 -16.38
N LYS A 152 -4.44 16.59 -15.41
CA LYS A 152 -3.54 17.74 -15.50
C LYS A 152 -2.10 17.23 -15.59
N ASP A 153 -1.37 17.70 -16.60
CA ASP A 153 0.05 17.39 -16.77
C ASP A 153 0.87 17.74 -15.51
N GLY A 154 1.80 16.84 -15.19
CA GLY A 154 2.64 16.89 -13.99
C GLY A 154 1.88 16.75 -12.66
N SER A 155 0.58 16.40 -12.66
CA SER A 155 -0.14 16.14 -11.41
C SER A 155 0.46 14.92 -10.69
N GLN A 156 0.51 15.02 -9.36
CA GLN A 156 0.88 13.91 -8.46
C GLN A 156 -0.28 13.55 -7.52
N VAL A 157 -1.44 14.19 -7.68
CA VAL A 157 -2.64 13.94 -6.88
C VAL A 157 -3.37 12.76 -7.48
N LEU A 158 -3.31 11.63 -6.80
CA LEU A 158 -4.07 10.43 -7.12
C LEU A 158 -4.44 9.71 -5.82
N TYR A 159 -5.71 9.41 -5.62
CA TYR A 159 -6.18 8.54 -4.54
C TYR A 159 -7.32 7.67 -5.02
N ALA A 160 -7.58 6.57 -4.32
CA ALA A 160 -8.70 5.70 -4.61
C ALA A 160 -9.33 5.20 -3.31
N LEU A 161 -10.66 5.08 -3.33
CA LEU A 161 -11.48 4.62 -2.24
C LEU A 161 -12.34 3.45 -2.73
N ALA A 162 -12.46 2.42 -1.90
CA ALA A 162 -13.33 1.28 -2.15
C ALA A 162 -14.40 1.21 -1.07
N ASN A 163 -15.64 0.95 -1.48
CA ASN A 163 -16.67 0.48 -0.56
C ASN A 163 -16.51 -1.05 -0.39
N PRO A 164 -16.11 -1.54 0.81
CA PRO A 164 -15.84 -2.96 1.02
C PRO A 164 -17.08 -3.85 0.91
N ALA A 165 -18.29 -3.27 0.99
CA ALA A 165 -19.53 -4.04 0.94
C ALA A 165 -20.12 -4.17 -0.47
N PHE A 166 -19.88 -3.20 -1.36
CA PHE A 166 -20.69 -3.04 -2.57
C PHE A 166 -19.90 -2.97 -3.89
N ASN A 167 -18.60 -3.26 -3.88
CA ASN A 167 -17.75 -3.19 -5.06
C ASN A 167 -17.88 -1.84 -5.81
N GLN A 168 -17.94 -0.76 -5.02
CA GLN A 168 -18.04 0.61 -5.50
C GLN A 168 -16.72 1.31 -5.30
N PHE A 169 -16.34 2.18 -6.25
CA PHE A 169 -15.03 2.80 -6.28
C PHE A 169 -15.15 4.30 -6.55
N ARG A 170 -14.25 5.06 -5.92
CA ARG A 170 -13.96 6.46 -6.28
C ARG A 170 -12.47 6.60 -6.52
N VAL A 171 -12.10 7.35 -7.56
CA VAL A 171 -10.71 7.63 -7.90
C VAL A 171 -10.58 9.13 -8.09
N GLY A 172 -9.86 9.77 -7.18
CA GLY A 172 -9.66 11.21 -7.19
C GLY A 172 -8.36 11.62 -7.87
N PHE A 173 -8.42 12.69 -8.64
CA PHE A 173 -7.33 13.20 -9.47
C PHE A 173 -7.49 14.71 -9.69
N VAL A 174 -6.56 15.34 -10.41
CA VAL A 174 -6.74 16.72 -10.90
C VAL A 174 -6.97 16.66 -12.40
N SER A 175 -8.15 17.10 -12.86
CA SER A 175 -8.49 17.11 -14.29
C SER A 175 -7.71 18.18 -15.06
N ALA A 176 -7.37 17.90 -16.33
CA ALA A 176 -6.81 18.91 -17.22
C ALA A 176 -7.79 20.07 -17.51
N GLY A 177 -9.10 19.79 -17.52
CA GLY A 177 -10.14 20.78 -17.78
C GLY A 177 -10.44 21.69 -16.59
N GLN A 178 -10.07 21.27 -15.38
CA GLN A 178 -10.22 22.05 -14.15
C GLN A 178 -8.94 21.96 -13.30
N PRO A 179 -7.83 22.59 -13.73
CA PRO A 179 -6.59 22.61 -12.96
C PRO A 179 -6.78 23.27 -11.60
N GLY A 180 -6.13 22.73 -10.57
CA GLY A 180 -6.15 23.31 -9.21
C GLY A 180 -7.33 22.85 -8.35
N THR A 181 -8.23 22.03 -8.89
CA THR A 181 -9.32 21.37 -8.15
C THR A 181 -9.20 19.85 -8.22
N ILE A 182 -9.73 19.16 -7.21
CA ILE A 182 -9.87 17.70 -7.25
C ILE A 182 -11.12 17.35 -8.06
N SER A 183 -11.02 16.35 -8.92
CA SER A 183 -12.13 15.69 -9.60
C SER A 183 -12.15 14.22 -9.19
N GLU A 184 -13.31 13.55 -9.28
CA GLU A 184 -13.42 12.12 -8.99
C GLU A 184 -14.07 11.37 -10.17
N ALA A 185 -13.52 10.20 -10.49
CA ALA A 185 -14.20 9.19 -11.28
C ALA A 185 -14.87 8.22 -10.32
N GLU A 186 -16.08 7.78 -10.63
CA GLU A 186 -16.85 6.86 -9.80
C GLU A 186 -17.32 5.64 -10.59
N ASN A 187 -17.40 4.51 -9.88
CA ASN A 187 -18.11 3.33 -10.33
C ASN A 187 -18.98 2.84 -9.17
N LEU A 188 -20.29 3.02 -9.30
CA LEU A 188 -21.27 2.66 -8.26
C LEU A 188 -21.98 1.32 -8.57
N GLY A 189 -21.46 0.54 -9.51
CA GLY A 189 -22.02 -0.73 -9.98
C GLY A 189 -22.58 -0.69 -11.41
N GLY A 190 -22.75 0.51 -11.99
CA GLY A 190 -23.25 0.72 -13.36
C GLY A 190 -22.17 0.91 -14.42
N GLY A 191 -20.89 0.85 -14.05
CA GLY A 191 -19.77 1.25 -14.90
C GLY A 191 -19.13 2.55 -14.42
N TRP A 192 -18.10 2.98 -15.14
CA TRP A 192 -17.35 4.20 -14.83
C TRP A 192 -18.04 5.46 -15.34
N GLY A 193 -17.96 6.53 -14.56
CA GLY A 193 -18.34 7.89 -14.94
C GLY A 193 -17.56 8.93 -14.13
N VAL A 194 -17.73 10.20 -14.44
CA VAL A 194 -17.20 11.31 -13.62
C VAL A 194 -18.24 11.65 -12.56
N ALA A 195 -17.83 11.65 -11.30
CA ALA A 195 -18.74 11.93 -10.20
C ALA A 195 -19.18 13.40 -10.23
N PRO A 196 -20.48 13.70 -10.00
CA PRO A 196 -20.87 15.04 -9.61
C PRO A 196 -20.22 15.35 -8.26
N TRP A 197 -19.57 16.51 -8.16
CA TRP A 197 -19.05 16.96 -6.86
C TRP A 197 -20.23 17.16 -5.90
N PRO A 198 -20.13 16.70 -4.64
CA PRO A 198 -21.13 16.99 -3.61
C PRO A 198 -21.20 18.49 -3.27
#